data_AF-A0A1V3Q7Y8-F1
#
_entry.id   AF-A0A1V3Q7Y8-F1
#
_cell.length_a   1.000
_cell.length_b   1.000
_cell.length_c   1.000
_cell.angle_alpha   90.00
_cell.angle_beta   90.00
_cell.angle_gamma   90.00
#
_symmetry.space_group_name_H-M   'P 1'
#
loop_
_entity.id
_entity.type
_entity.pdbx_description
1 polymer ?
#
loop_
_entity_poly.entity_id
_entity_poly.type
_entity_poly.pdbx_seq_one_letter_code
_entity_poly.pdbx_strand_id
1 'polypeptide(L)'
;MIKRNQWIGIAAGVMLACGATGQAIAAQPSEQQVRQLFEVMHMSQMFGQMNAQMAGVMGRAVPCVPAAYWQNFIDASGAQQLLGRMVPVYQSHFTAEDVSGLLKFYQSPLGQKVITQLPLTMAEGMKVGQQWGRERGQAMVRQLEQKGTLDANGRCPASPAATAPAPLTKPAH
;
A
#
# COMPACT_ATOMS: atom_id res chain seq x y z
N MET A 1 -65.77 -47.26 46.39
CA MET A 1 -65.73 -45.84 45.99
C MET A 1 -64.95 -45.71 44.69
N ILE A 2 -65.27 -44.69 43.90
CA ILE A 2 -65.18 -44.60 42.44
C ILE A 2 -63.80 -44.14 41.92
N LYS A 3 -63.51 -44.50 40.65
CA LYS A 3 -62.31 -44.25 39.81
C LYS A 3 -61.96 -42.77 39.54
N ARG A 4 -60.63 -42.54 39.37
CA ARG A 4 -59.89 -41.79 38.32
C ARG A 4 -60.04 -40.25 38.19
N ASN A 5 -58.89 -39.53 38.18
CA ASN A 5 -58.49 -38.72 37.02
C ASN A 5 -56.99 -38.36 36.97
N GLN A 6 -56.43 -38.44 35.76
CA GLN A 6 -55.06 -38.12 35.34
C GLN A 6 -54.82 -36.61 35.28
N TRP A 7 -53.61 -36.15 35.60
CA TRP A 7 -52.98 -35.00 34.93
C TRP A 7 -51.50 -35.30 34.68
N ILE A 8 -51.12 -35.11 33.41
CA ILE A 8 -49.80 -35.28 32.81
C ILE A 8 -48.95 -34.04 33.15
N GLY A 9 -47.67 -34.24 33.49
CA GLY A 9 -46.70 -33.16 33.63
C GLY A 9 -45.29 -33.65 33.32
N ILE A 10 -44.95 -33.68 32.04
CA ILE A 10 -43.57 -33.88 31.56
C ILE A 10 -42.86 -32.53 31.65
N ALA A 11 -41.91 -32.38 32.56
CA ALA A 11 -40.96 -31.27 32.53
C ALA A 11 -39.68 -31.75 31.81
N ALA A 12 -39.62 -31.44 30.52
CA ALA A 12 -38.43 -31.62 29.70
C ALA A 12 -37.33 -30.67 30.19
N GLY A 13 -36.22 -31.25 30.66
CA GLY A 13 -34.99 -30.50 30.93
C GLY A 13 -34.38 -30.03 29.62
N VAL A 14 -34.58 -28.75 29.30
CA VAL A 14 -33.85 -28.05 28.25
C VAL A 14 -32.42 -27.84 28.74
N MET A 15 -31.48 -28.68 28.30
CA MET A 15 -30.06 -28.36 28.37
C MET A 15 -29.78 -27.22 27.39
N LEU A 16 -29.62 -26.00 27.91
CA LEU A 16 -28.97 -24.91 27.19
C LEU A 16 -27.49 -25.29 26.95
N ALA A 17 -27.20 -25.79 25.76
CA ALA A 17 -25.83 -25.88 25.26
C ALA A 17 -25.35 -24.49 24.81
N CYS A 18 -24.68 -23.77 25.71
CA CYS A 18 -23.91 -22.59 25.34
C CYS A 18 -22.69 -23.00 24.50
N GLY A 19 -22.60 -22.43 23.29
CA GLY A 19 -21.35 -21.80 22.81
C GLY A 19 -20.21 -22.70 22.34
N ALA A 20 -20.28 -23.11 21.08
CA ALA A 20 -19.11 -23.14 20.21
C ALA A 20 -19.56 -22.91 18.76
N THR A 21 -19.92 -21.67 18.41
CA THR A 21 -19.74 -21.24 17.02
C THR A 21 -18.25 -21.26 16.77
N GLY A 22 -17.72 -22.42 16.38
CA GLY A 22 -16.40 -22.50 15.80
C GLY A 22 -16.41 -21.57 14.60
N GLN A 23 -15.76 -20.41 14.72
CA GLN A 23 -15.34 -19.70 13.53
C GLN A 23 -14.42 -20.68 12.82
N ALA A 24 -14.89 -21.25 11.70
CA ALA A 24 -14.05 -22.05 10.84
C ALA A 24 -12.85 -21.16 10.51
N ILE A 25 -11.66 -21.51 11.01
CA ILE A 25 -10.44 -20.81 10.66
C ILE A 25 -10.33 -20.96 9.15
N ALA A 26 -10.48 -19.84 8.45
CA ALA A 26 -10.38 -19.82 7.00
C ALA A 26 -9.00 -20.37 6.59
N ALA A 27 -8.99 -21.30 5.64
CA ALA A 27 -7.76 -21.96 5.22
C ALA A 27 -6.75 -20.91 4.72
N GLN A 28 -5.49 -21.10 5.06
CA GLN A 28 -4.39 -20.29 4.56
C GLN A 28 -4.11 -20.64 3.09
N PRO A 29 -3.74 -19.68 2.23
CA PRO A 29 -3.43 -19.95 0.84
C PRO A 29 -2.14 -20.76 0.74
N SER A 30 -2.08 -21.68 -0.23
CA SER A 30 -0.84 -22.42 -0.48
C SER A 30 0.23 -21.52 -1.09
N GLU A 31 1.51 -21.86 -0.92
CA GLU A 31 2.60 -21.14 -1.57
C GLU A 31 2.42 -21.08 -3.09
N GLN A 32 1.95 -22.18 -3.69
CA GLN A 32 1.68 -22.23 -5.13
C GLN A 32 0.59 -21.24 -5.55
N GLN A 33 -0.52 -21.14 -4.81
CA GLN A 33 -1.58 -20.18 -5.10
C GLN A 33 -1.05 -18.74 -5.04
N VAL A 34 -0.26 -18.43 -4.02
CA VAL A 34 0.34 -17.10 -3.87
C VAL A 34 1.34 -16.81 -5.00
N ARG A 35 2.20 -17.76 -5.36
CA ARG A 35 3.13 -17.61 -6.50
C ARG A 35 2.39 -17.42 -7.83
N GLN A 36 1.28 -18.12 -8.05
CA GLN A 36 0.45 -17.91 -9.22
C GLN A 36 -0.16 -16.50 -9.23
N LEU A 37 -0.60 -16.00 -8.06
CA LEU A 37 -1.08 -14.63 -7.95
C LEU A 37 0.02 -13.63 -8.34
N PHE A 38 1.26 -13.90 -7.92
CA PHE A 38 2.41 -13.04 -8.24
C PHE A 38 2.71 -13.01 -9.74
N GLU A 39 2.57 -14.15 -10.40
CA GLU A 39 2.75 -14.29 -11.84
C GLU A 39 1.69 -13.52 -12.64
N VAL A 40 0.40 -13.68 -12.30
CA VAL A 40 -0.69 -12.99 -13.02
C VAL A 40 -0.68 -11.48 -12.82
N MET A 41 -0.10 -11.00 -11.70
CA MET A 41 0.15 -9.58 -11.44
C MET A 41 1.49 -9.07 -12.01
N HIS A 42 2.27 -9.96 -12.65
CA HIS A 42 3.57 -9.65 -13.26
C HIS A 42 4.61 -9.04 -12.30
N MET A 43 4.64 -9.49 -11.04
CA MET A 43 5.52 -8.89 -10.03
C MET A 43 7.01 -9.06 -10.33
N SER A 44 7.44 -10.16 -10.94
CA SER A 44 8.85 -10.31 -11.39
C SER A 44 9.25 -9.22 -12.39
N GLN A 45 8.37 -8.89 -13.33
CA GLN A 45 8.62 -7.85 -14.32
C GLN A 45 8.65 -6.47 -13.65
N MET A 46 7.76 -6.23 -12.68
CA MET A 46 7.76 -5.00 -11.88
C MET A 46 9.08 -4.81 -11.13
N PHE A 47 9.61 -5.88 -10.51
CA PHE A 47 10.92 -5.82 -9.85
C PHE A 47 12.07 -5.60 -10.81
N GLY A 48 12.03 -6.20 -12.02
CA GLY A 48 13.00 -5.91 -13.06
C GLY A 48 13.00 -4.44 -13.49
N GLN A 49 11.82 -3.84 -13.65
CA GLN A 49 11.70 -2.41 -13.98
C GLN A 49 12.23 -1.51 -12.85
N MET A 50 11.88 -1.84 -11.60
CA MET A 50 12.41 -1.13 -10.43
C MET A 50 13.94 -1.25 -10.34
N ASN A 51 14.49 -2.43 -10.64
CA ASN A 51 15.92 -2.64 -10.67
C ASN A 51 16.60 -1.82 -11.77
N ALA A 52 16.03 -1.76 -12.97
CA ALA A 52 16.56 -0.95 -14.07
C ALA A 52 16.59 0.55 -13.72
N GLN A 53 15.54 1.06 -13.07
CA GLN A 53 15.50 2.43 -12.57
C GLN A 53 16.59 2.68 -11.52
N MET A 54 16.68 1.80 -10.51
CA MET A 54 17.69 1.90 -9.46
C MET A 54 19.10 1.80 -10.01
N ALA A 55 19.33 0.90 -10.97
CA ALA A 55 20.62 0.73 -11.64
C ALA A 55 21.05 1.98 -12.40
N GLY A 56 20.10 2.69 -13.04
CA GLY A 56 20.38 3.98 -13.68
C GLY A 56 20.80 5.06 -12.69
N VAL A 57 20.18 5.09 -11.50
CA VAL A 57 20.55 6.03 -10.42
C VAL A 57 21.92 5.66 -9.84
N MET A 58 22.13 4.39 -9.49
CA MET A 58 23.38 3.91 -8.89
C MET A 58 24.56 4.02 -9.84
N GLY A 59 24.37 3.75 -11.14
CA GLY A 59 25.42 3.90 -12.14
C GLY A 59 25.88 5.35 -12.30
N ARG A 60 25.00 6.33 -12.07
CA ARG A 60 25.38 7.76 -12.04
C ARG A 60 26.07 8.15 -10.74
N ALA A 61 25.64 7.59 -9.62
CA ALA A 61 26.20 7.88 -8.30
C ALA A 61 27.59 7.23 -8.10
N VAL A 62 27.81 6.04 -8.64
CA VAL A 62 29.03 5.24 -8.49
C VAL A 62 29.55 4.79 -9.87
N PRO A 63 30.13 5.71 -10.67
CA PRO A 63 30.46 5.44 -12.08
C PRO A 63 31.64 4.49 -12.27
N CYS A 64 32.42 4.20 -11.22
CA CYS A 64 33.52 3.22 -11.28
C CYS A 64 33.05 1.77 -11.26
N VAL A 65 31.79 1.50 -10.89
CA VAL A 65 31.21 0.15 -10.92
C VAL A 65 30.51 -0.06 -12.26
N PRO A 66 30.78 -1.17 -13.00
CA PRO A 66 30.16 -1.43 -14.28
C PRO A 66 28.63 -1.46 -14.21
N ALA A 67 27.96 -0.89 -15.20
CA ALA A 67 26.49 -0.83 -15.26
C ALA A 67 25.83 -2.21 -15.12
N ALA A 68 26.45 -3.26 -15.67
CA ALA A 68 25.97 -4.64 -15.59
C ALA A 68 25.84 -5.16 -14.14
N TYR A 69 26.69 -4.69 -13.22
CA TYR A 69 26.61 -5.07 -11.81
C TYR A 69 25.26 -4.66 -11.21
N TRP A 70 24.86 -3.41 -11.46
CA TRP A 70 23.59 -2.88 -10.98
C TRP A 70 22.38 -3.50 -11.72
N GLN A 71 22.51 -3.71 -13.03
CA GLN A 71 21.45 -4.35 -13.84
C GLN A 71 21.13 -5.77 -13.38
N ASN A 72 22.12 -6.49 -12.85
CA ASN A 72 21.95 -7.86 -12.36
C ASN A 72 21.63 -7.95 -10.87
N PHE A 73 21.49 -6.81 -10.16
CA PHE A 73 21.21 -6.80 -8.72
C PHE A 73 19.90 -7.52 -8.37
N ILE A 74 18.84 -7.34 -9.16
CA ILE A 74 17.63 -8.17 -9.13
C ILE A 74 17.51 -8.90 -10.46
N ASP A 75 18.32 -9.93 -10.62
CA ASP A 75 18.17 -10.90 -11.71
C ASP A 75 16.97 -11.83 -11.49
N ALA A 76 16.79 -12.81 -12.39
CA ALA A 76 15.69 -13.77 -12.29
C ALA A 76 15.70 -14.56 -10.97
N SER A 77 16.88 -14.91 -10.45
CA SER A 77 17.01 -15.63 -9.18
C SER A 77 16.71 -14.72 -7.99
N GLY A 78 17.18 -13.46 -8.03
CA GLY A 78 16.91 -12.45 -7.02
C GLY A 78 15.42 -12.12 -6.93
N ALA A 79 14.75 -12.02 -8.09
CA ALA A 79 13.30 -11.86 -8.15
C ALA A 79 12.57 -13.06 -7.51
N GLN A 80 12.98 -14.29 -7.81
CA GLN A 80 12.39 -15.49 -7.19
C GLN A 80 12.62 -15.55 -5.67
N GLN A 81 13.80 -15.16 -5.19
CA GLN A 81 14.11 -15.08 -3.77
C GLN A 81 13.26 -14.01 -3.07
N LEU A 82 13.12 -12.83 -3.67
CA LEU A 82 12.29 -11.75 -3.14
C LEU A 82 10.82 -12.17 -3.09
N LEU A 83 10.29 -12.74 -4.17
CA LEU A 83 8.93 -13.27 -4.21
C LEU A 83 8.73 -14.38 -3.16
N GLY A 84 9.71 -15.28 -3.00
CA GLY A 84 9.67 -16.29 -1.94
C GLY A 84 9.51 -15.69 -0.54
N ARG A 85 10.21 -14.58 -0.26
CA ARG A 85 10.07 -13.84 1.02
C ARG A 85 8.72 -13.15 1.18
N MET A 86 8.02 -12.84 0.09
CA MET A 86 6.69 -12.22 0.12
C MET A 86 5.56 -13.24 0.32
N VAL A 87 5.78 -14.52 0.01
CA VAL A 87 4.77 -15.58 0.21
C VAL A 87 4.17 -15.56 1.62
N PRO A 88 4.96 -15.62 2.72
CA PRO A 88 4.40 -15.62 4.08
C PRO A 88 3.65 -14.33 4.42
N VAL A 89 4.03 -13.19 3.81
CA VAL A 89 3.31 -11.92 3.99
C VAL A 89 1.88 -12.05 3.45
N TYR A 90 1.72 -12.58 2.24
CA TYR A 90 0.39 -12.80 1.67
C TYR A 90 -0.42 -13.84 2.45
N GLN A 91 0.21 -14.93 2.91
CA GLN A 91 -0.44 -15.92 3.77
C GLN A 91 -0.98 -15.27 5.06
N SER A 92 -0.22 -14.37 5.69
CA SER A 92 -0.68 -13.69 6.91
C SER A 92 -1.86 -12.73 6.73
N HIS A 93 -2.11 -12.26 5.51
CA HIS A 93 -3.12 -11.23 5.22
C HIS A 93 -4.34 -11.72 4.45
N PHE A 94 -4.23 -12.85 3.75
CA PHE A 94 -5.28 -13.37 2.89
C PHE A 94 -5.59 -14.82 3.21
N THR A 95 -6.84 -15.20 3.00
CA THR A 95 -7.27 -16.60 3.03
C THR A 95 -7.06 -17.26 1.66
N ALA A 96 -7.14 -18.60 1.61
CA ALA A 96 -7.12 -19.35 0.36
C ALA A 96 -8.25 -18.95 -0.59
N GLU A 97 -9.40 -18.61 -0.04
CA GLU A 97 -10.56 -18.12 -0.80
C GLU A 97 -10.30 -16.73 -1.39
N ASP A 98 -9.72 -15.81 -0.60
CA ASP A 98 -9.35 -14.48 -1.09
C ASP A 98 -8.35 -14.57 -2.25
N VAL A 99 -7.28 -15.36 -2.10
CA VAL A 99 -6.26 -15.53 -3.16
C VAL A 99 -6.88 -16.17 -4.42
N SER A 100 -7.82 -17.10 -4.25
CA SER A 100 -8.56 -17.69 -5.38
C SER A 100 -9.44 -16.66 -6.09
N GLY A 101 -10.10 -15.78 -5.34
CA GLY A 101 -10.87 -14.67 -5.87
C GLY A 101 -10.00 -13.67 -6.62
N LEU A 102 -8.85 -13.30 -6.05
CA LEU A 102 -7.87 -12.41 -6.69
C LEU A 102 -7.32 -13.02 -7.98
N LEU A 103 -6.97 -14.31 -7.98
CA LEU A 103 -6.54 -15.03 -9.19
C LEU A 103 -7.60 -14.94 -10.29
N LYS A 104 -8.86 -15.28 -9.96
CA LYS A 104 -9.97 -15.20 -10.91
C LYS A 104 -10.15 -13.78 -11.46
N PHE A 105 -10.07 -12.78 -10.60
CA PHE A 105 -10.21 -11.39 -11.02
C PHE A 105 -9.05 -10.96 -11.92
N TYR A 106 -7.80 -11.11 -11.48
CA TYR A 106 -6.62 -10.66 -12.23
C TYR A 106 -6.39 -11.44 -13.53
N GLN A 107 -6.88 -12.68 -13.64
CA GLN A 107 -6.88 -13.42 -14.92
C GLN A 107 -7.95 -12.94 -15.91
N SER A 108 -8.97 -12.21 -15.45
CA SER A 108 -10.01 -11.67 -16.34
C SER A 108 -9.48 -10.53 -17.22
N PRO A 109 -10.12 -10.24 -18.37
CA PRO A 109 -9.76 -9.07 -19.19
C PRO A 109 -9.80 -7.75 -18.42
N LEU A 110 -10.75 -7.59 -17.49
CA LEU A 110 -10.84 -6.40 -16.65
C LEU A 110 -9.69 -6.34 -15.65
N GLY A 111 -9.36 -7.44 -14.99
CA GLY A 111 -8.24 -7.50 -14.04
C GLY A 111 -6.89 -7.20 -14.70
N GLN A 112 -6.66 -7.74 -15.91
CA GLN A 112 -5.49 -7.40 -16.73
C GLN A 112 -5.47 -5.93 -17.14
N LYS A 113 -6.62 -5.36 -17.50
CA LYS A 113 -6.74 -3.91 -17.75
C LYS A 113 -6.43 -3.10 -16.49
N VAL A 114 -6.84 -3.56 -15.30
CA VAL A 114 -6.53 -2.91 -14.03
C VAL A 114 -5.02 -2.89 -13.76
N ILE A 115 -4.32 -4.01 -13.95
CA ILE A 115 -2.86 -4.10 -13.77
C ILE A 115 -2.13 -3.11 -14.68
N THR A 116 -2.60 -2.95 -15.91
CA THR A 116 -1.92 -2.11 -16.92
C THR A 116 -2.32 -0.64 -16.88
N GLN A 117 -3.59 -0.33 -16.64
CA GLN A 117 -4.13 1.03 -16.77
C GLN A 117 -4.14 1.81 -15.45
N LEU A 118 -4.38 1.17 -14.30
CA LEU A 118 -4.43 1.93 -13.04
C LEU A 118 -3.13 2.68 -12.74
N PRO A 119 -1.91 2.10 -12.90
CA PRO A 119 -0.67 2.85 -12.69
C PRO A 119 -0.57 4.08 -13.60
N LEU A 120 -1.00 3.97 -14.86
CA LEU A 120 -1.00 5.07 -15.83
C LEU A 120 -2.00 6.16 -15.44
N THR A 121 -3.22 5.76 -15.08
CA THR A 121 -4.26 6.69 -14.61
C THR A 121 -3.83 7.43 -13.35
N MET A 122 -3.18 6.74 -12.39
CA MET A 122 -2.64 7.40 -11.20
C MET A 122 -1.51 8.36 -11.55
N ALA A 123 -0.61 7.99 -12.47
CA ALA A 123 0.47 8.86 -12.92
C ALA A 123 -0.06 10.14 -13.62
N GLU A 124 -1.11 10.02 -14.42
CA GLU A 124 -1.80 11.16 -15.02
C GLU A 124 -2.51 12.03 -13.97
N GLY A 125 -3.21 11.41 -13.01
CA GLY A 125 -3.85 12.10 -11.90
C GLY A 125 -2.86 12.93 -11.07
N MET A 126 -1.66 12.39 -10.83
CA MET A 126 -0.59 13.15 -10.16
C MET A 126 -0.18 14.40 -10.94
N LYS A 127 -0.10 14.34 -12.28
CA LYS A 127 0.22 15.53 -13.11
C LYS A 127 -0.86 16.60 -13.00
N VAL A 128 -2.13 16.18 -12.99
CA VAL A 128 -3.27 17.10 -12.77
C VAL A 128 -3.17 17.76 -11.41
N GLY A 129 -2.92 16.98 -10.34
CA GLY A 129 -2.75 17.51 -8.99
C GLY A 129 -1.59 18.50 -8.88
N GLN A 130 -0.45 18.21 -9.51
CA GLN A 130 0.69 19.13 -9.56
C GLN A 130 0.36 20.43 -10.28
N GLN A 131 -0.37 20.36 -11.40
CA GLN A 131 -0.81 21.56 -12.13
C GLN A 131 -1.75 22.41 -11.27
N TRP A 132 -2.81 21.80 -10.75
CA TRP A 132 -3.76 22.48 -9.88
C TRP A 132 -3.07 23.12 -8.66
N GLY A 133 -2.12 22.42 -8.04
CA GLY A 133 -1.36 22.93 -6.90
C GLY A 133 -0.54 24.18 -7.25
N ARG A 134 0.10 24.22 -8.42
CA ARG A 134 0.83 25.41 -8.91
C ARG A 134 -0.12 26.58 -9.14
N GLU A 135 -1.24 26.35 -9.83
CA GLU A 135 -2.24 27.39 -10.13
C GLU A 135 -2.82 27.97 -8.83
N ARG A 136 -3.21 27.09 -7.90
CA ARG A 136 -3.74 27.47 -6.59
C ARG A 136 -2.72 28.26 -5.78
N GLY A 137 -1.46 27.80 -5.73
CA GLY A 137 -0.37 28.48 -5.04
C GLY A 137 -0.11 29.89 -5.57
N GLN A 138 -0.05 30.05 -6.89
CA GLN A 138 0.07 31.36 -7.53
C GLN A 138 -1.11 32.29 -7.20
N ALA A 139 -2.33 31.76 -7.20
CA ALA A 139 -3.51 32.53 -6.81
C ALA A 139 -3.47 32.97 -5.33
N MET A 140 -2.96 32.12 -4.44
CA MET A 140 -2.76 32.47 -3.03
C MET A 140 -1.75 33.60 -2.86
N VAL A 141 -0.59 33.52 -3.54
CA VAL A 141 0.44 34.57 -3.47
C VAL A 141 -0.14 35.91 -3.92
N ARG A 142 -0.82 35.96 -5.07
CA ARG A 142 -1.48 37.18 -5.56
C ARG A 142 -2.49 37.75 -4.56
N GLN A 143 -3.27 36.89 -3.90
CA GLN A 143 -4.23 37.32 -2.89
C GLN A 143 -3.55 37.92 -1.66
N LEU A 144 -2.43 37.33 -1.22
CA LEU A 144 -1.67 37.82 -0.08
C LEU A 144 -0.97 39.16 -0.38
N GLU A 145 -0.46 39.33 -1.61
CA GLU A 145 0.09 40.59 -2.11
C GLU A 145 -0.97 41.69 -2.15
N GLN A 146 -2.16 41.41 -2.71
CA GLN A 146 -3.28 42.36 -2.74
C GLN A 146 -3.76 42.79 -1.35
N LYS A 147 -3.66 41.89 -0.37
CA LYS A 147 -4.00 42.18 1.03
C LYS A 147 -2.87 42.88 1.79
N GLY A 148 -1.71 43.12 1.15
CA GLY A 148 -0.52 43.68 1.78
C GLY A 148 0.13 42.76 2.83
N THR A 149 -0.26 41.48 2.87
CA THR A 149 0.35 40.48 3.76
C THR A 149 1.73 40.05 3.25
N LEU A 150 1.92 40.04 1.93
CA LEU A 150 3.21 39.90 1.26
C LEU A 150 3.52 41.18 0.45
N ASP A 151 4.80 41.49 0.30
CA ASP A 151 5.29 42.52 -0.61
C ASP A 151 5.32 42.03 -2.07
N ALA A 152 5.68 42.91 -3.01
CA ALA A 152 5.74 42.59 -4.45
C ALA A 152 6.78 41.52 -4.84
N ASN A 153 7.63 41.08 -3.89
CA ASN A 153 8.58 39.99 -4.08
C ASN A 153 8.12 38.70 -3.37
N GLY A 154 6.87 38.65 -2.88
CA GLY A 154 6.32 37.52 -2.15
C GLY A 154 6.91 37.33 -0.75
N ARG A 155 7.52 38.37 -0.16
CA ARG A 155 8.12 38.32 1.19
C ARG A 155 7.18 38.95 2.20
N CYS A 156 7.21 38.49 3.45
CA CYS A 156 6.57 39.24 4.52
C CYS A 156 7.23 40.63 4.61
N PRO A 157 6.45 41.73 4.64
CA PRO A 157 7.02 43.04 4.93
C PRO A 157 7.72 42.95 6.28
N ALA A 158 8.85 43.66 6.43
CA ALA A 158 9.73 43.54 7.60
C ALA A 158 8.94 43.71 8.91
N SER A 159 8.55 42.59 9.51
CA SER A 159 7.97 42.58 10.84
C SER A 159 9.13 42.76 11.82
N PRO A 160 9.08 43.74 12.75
CA PRO A 160 10.11 43.94 13.76
C PRO A 160 10.38 42.71 14.66
N ALA A 161 9.58 41.64 14.55
CA ALA A 161 9.64 40.45 15.39
C ALA A 161 10.36 39.24 14.77
N ALA A 162 10.93 39.33 13.57
CA ALA A 162 11.77 38.27 13.03
C ALA A 162 13.26 38.56 13.30
N THR A 163 13.62 38.74 14.57
CA THR A 163 15.00 38.55 15.01
C THR A 163 15.40 37.13 14.64
N ALA A 164 16.46 36.99 13.84
CA ALA A 164 17.04 35.70 13.52
C ALA A 164 17.23 34.85 14.79
N PRO A 165 17.01 33.52 14.76
CA PRO A 165 17.42 32.67 15.87
C PRO A 165 18.92 32.92 16.12
N ALA A 166 19.28 33.19 17.37
CA ALA A 166 20.67 33.39 17.77
C ALA A 166 21.53 32.22 17.27
N PRO A 167 22.78 32.46 16.81
CA PRO A 167 23.66 31.37 16.43
C PRO A 167 23.80 30.41 17.62
N LEU A 168 23.50 29.13 17.41
CA LEU A 168 23.83 28.07 18.35
C LEU A 168 25.34 28.08 18.57
N THR A 169 25.78 28.63 19.68
CA THR A 169 27.16 28.51 20.13
C THR A 169 27.42 27.03 20.41
N LYS A 170 28.42 26.45 19.71
CA LYS A 170 28.94 25.12 20.06
C LYS A 170 29.43 25.16 21.52
N PRO A 171 29.14 24.13 22.34
CA PRO A 171 29.81 23.99 23.62
C PRO A 171 31.31 23.85 23.38
N ALA A 172 32.11 24.63 24.11
CA ALA A 172 33.54 24.42 24.19
C ALA A 172 33.79 23.07 24.89
N HIS A 173 34.56 22.21 24.22
CA HIS A 173 35.27 21.09 24.84
C HIS A 173 36.74 21.44 24.84
#